data_AF-A0A1Q3AYT4-F1
#
_entry.id   AF-A0A1Q3AYT4-F1
#
_cell.length_a   1.000
_cell.length_b   1.000
_cell.length_c   1.000
_cell.angle_alpha   90.00
_cell.angle_beta   90.00
_cell.angle_gamma   90.00
#
_symmetry.space_group_name_H-M   'P 1'
#
loop_
_entity.id
_entity.type
_entity.pdbx_description
1 polymer ?
#
loop_
_entity_poly.entity_id
_entity_poly.type
_entity_poly.pdbx_seq_one_letter_code
_entity_poly.pdbx_strand_id
1 'polypeptide(L)'
;MCYDLGGFFLKVAQIIGKPDLAPIAWVKRLVTLCDRAPLTPFDVVLAVLEREFSQSVSNVFERFYVDPLGSASIAQVLYAM
;
A
#
# COMPACT_ATOMS: atom_id res chain seq x y z
N MET A 1 3.57 17.52 1.80
CA MET A 1 2.90 17.53 3.12
C MET A 1 2.12 16.24 3.38
N CYS A 2 0.98 15.95 2.71
CA CYS A 2 0.27 14.66 2.94
C CYS A 2 1.03 13.42 2.43
N TYR A 3 1.83 13.57 1.37
CA TYR A 3 2.71 12.50 0.86
C TYR A 3 3.82 12.14 1.87
N ASP A 4 4.37 13.16 2.56
CA ASP A 4 5.50 13.00 3.48
C ASP A 4 5.08 12.50 4.88
N LEU A 5 3.80 12.65 5.23
CA LEU A 5 3.26 12.27 6.54
C LEU A 5 2.78 10.79 6.59
N GLY A 6 2.98 10.02 5.52
CA GLY A 6 2.81 8.57 5.51
C GLY A 6 1.37 8.06 5.55
N GLY A 7 1.23 6.75 5.79
CA GLY A 7 -0.01 5.99 5.60
C GLY A 7 -1.20 6.40 6.49
N PHE A 8 -0.97 7.11 7.60
CA PHE A 8 -2.06 7.64 8.44
C PHE A 8 -2.91 8.68 7.71
N PHE A 9 -2.27 9.64 7.04
CA PHE A 9 -2.97 10.69 6.30
C PHE A 9 -3.65 10.15 5.04
N LEU A 10 -3.06 9.11 4.44
CA LEU A 10 -3.71 8.36 3.35
C LEU A 10 -5.01 7.70 3.83
N LYS A 11 -5.00 7.10 5.03
CA LYS A 11 -6.18 6.44 5.59
C LYS A 11 -7.29 7.44 5.97
N VAL A 12 -6.92 8.61 6.49
CA VAL A 12 -7.87 9.70 6.74
C VAL A 12 -8.44 10.26 5.43
N ALA A 13 -7.60 10.41 4.40
CA ALA A 13 -8.03 10.83 3.06
C ALA A 13 -9.01 9.85 2.41
N GLN A 14 -8.85 8.53 2.61
CA GLN A 14 -9.81 7.51 2.15
C GLN A 14 -11.19 7.63 2.83
N ILE A 15 -11.25 8.08 4.08
CA ILE A 15 -12.49 8.28 4.82
C ILE A 15 -13.19 9.58 4.37
N ILE A 16 -12.44 10.68 4.31
CA ILE A 16 -12.96 12.01 3.95
C ILE A 16 -13.28 12.12 2.45
N GLY A 17 -12.53 11.40 1.60
CA GLY A 17 -12.69 11.41 0.15
C GLY A 17 -13.95 10.69 -0.36
N LYS A 18 -14.85 10.23 0.53
CA LYS A 18 -16.16 9.73 0.10
C LYS A 18 -16.97 10.87 -0.53
N PRO A 19 -17.68 10.64 -1.66
CA PRO A 19 -18.41 11.67 -2.40
C PRO A 19 -19.42 12.46 -1.56
N ASP A 20 -19.97 11.83 -0.52
CA ASP A 20 -20.99 12.40 0.35
C ASP A 20 -20.40 13.24 1.51
N LEU A 21 -19.08 13.16 1.74
CA LEU A 21 -18.40 13.73 2.91
C LEU A 21 -17.47 14.91 2.58
N ALA A 22 -17.19 15.16 1.30
CA ALA A 22 -16.32 16.27 0.90
C ALA A 22 -16.70 16.85 -0.48
N PRO A 23 -16.45 18.15 -0.73
CA PRO A 23 -16.65 18.76 -2.04
C PRO A 23 -15.88 18.02 -3.13
N ILE A 24 -16.45 17.93 -4.34
CA ILE A 24 -15.91 17.10 -5.44
C ILE A 24 -14.47 17.45 -5.85
N ALA A 25 -14.08 18.73 -5.67
CA ALA A 25 -12.72 19.21 -5.91
C ALA A 25 -11.70 18.66 -4.90
N TRP A 26 -12.12 18.40 -3.67
CA TRP A 26 -11.31 17.78 -2.63
C TRP A 26 -11.19 16.28 -2.86
N VAL A 27 -12.30 15.61 -3.19
CA VAL A 27 -12.34 14.17 -3.49
C VAL A 27 -11.35 13.83 -4.60
N LYS A 28 -11.36 14.56 -5.73
CA LYS A 28 -10.39 14.33 -6.82
C LYS A 28 -8.94 14.40 -6.35
N ARG A 29 -8.60 15.40 -5.53
CA ARG A 29 -7.22 15.63 -5.06
C ARG A 29 -6.78 14.59 -4.02
N LEU A 30 -7.70 14.14 -3.17
CA LEU A 30 -7.46 13.09 -2.17
C LEU A 30 -7.33 11.71 -2.81
N VAL A 31 -8.14 11.40 -3.83
CA VAL A 31 -8.02 10.15 -4.61
C VAL A 31 -6.66 10.06 -5.28
N THR A 32 -6.19 11.14 -5.94
CA THR A 32 -4.85 11.16 -6.56
C THR A 32 -3.72 10.96 -5.54
N LEU A 33 -3.89 11.45 -4.31
CA LEU A 33 -2.94 11.23 -3.21
C LEU A 33 -2.93 9.76 -2.76
N CYS A 34 -4.11 9.13 -2.63
CA CYS A 34 -4.26 7.72 -2.27
C CYS A 34 -3.63 6.76 -3.30
N ASP A 35 -3.70 7.09 -4.59
CA ASP A 35 -3.16 6.23 -5.66
C ASP A 35 -1.63 6.24 -5.77
N ARG A 36 -0.95 7.17 -5.08
CA ARG A 36 0.51 7.35 -5.19
C ARG A 36 1.24 7.05 -3.88
N ALA A 37 0.81 6.05 -3.11
CA ALA A 37 1.60 5.65 -1.95
C ALA A 37 3.01 5.18 -2.41
N PRO A 38 4.07 5.55 -1.68
CA PRO A 38 5.42 5.10 -2.00
C PRO A 38 5.51 3.59 -1.87
N LEU A 39 6.24 2.96 -2.81
CA LEU A 39 6.50 1.52 -2.78
C LEU A 39 7.48 1.19 -1.66
N THR A 40 7.16 0.15 -0.91
CA THR A 40 8.10 -0.41 0.06
C THR A 40 9.15 -1.24 -0.70
N PRO A 41 10.46 -1.00 -0.48
CA PRO A 41 11.52 -1.80 -1.07
C PRO A 41 11.33 -3.30 -0.84
N PHE A 42 11.63 -4.12 -1.86
CA PHE A 42 11.32 -5.55 -1.83
C PHE A 42 12.12 -6.32 -0.77
N ASP A 43 13.34 -5.89 -0.46
CA ASP A 43 14.17 -6.43 0.63
C ASP A 43 13.47 -6.30 2.00
N VAL A 44 12.79 -5.17 2.25
CA VAL A 44 11.99 -4.97 3.45
C VAL A 44 10.79 -5.92 3.48
N VAL A 45 10.12 -6.11 2.34
CA VAL A 45 9.00 -7.06 2.22
C VAL A 45 9.46 -8.47 2.50
N LEU A 46 10.57 -8.88 1.90
CA LEU A 46 11.15 -10.21 2.05
C LEU A 46 11.48 -10.47 3.52
N ALA A 47 12.16 -9.52 4.19
CA ALA A 47 12.50 -9.64 5.61
C ALA A 47 11.25 -9.79 6.51
N VAL A 48 10.17 -9.05 6.21
CA VAL A 48 8.90 -9.19 6.94
C VAL A 48 8.30 -10.58 6.70
N LEU A 49 8.21 -11.04 5.45
CA LEU A 49 7.62 -12.35 5.14
C LEU A 49 8.41 -13.50 5.77
N GLU A 50 9.75 -13.49 5.66
CA GLU A 50 10.59 -14.56 6.23
C GLU A 50 10.50 -14.60 7.76
N ARG A 51 10.36 -13.44 8.41
CA ARG A 51 10.12 -13.36 9.85
C ARG A 51 8.77 -13.96 10.23
N GLU A 52 7.69 -13.59 9.54
CA GLU A 52 6.34 -14.04 9.87
C GLU A 52 6.13 -15.53 9.54
N PHE A 53 6.74 -16.04 8.46
CA PHE A 53 6.66 -17.46 8.10
C PHE A 53 7.70 -18.34 8.82
N SER A 54 8.73 -17.74 9.44
CA SER A 54 9.88 -18.46 10.02
C SER A 54 10.61 -19.37 9.01
N GLN A 55 10.48 -19.07 7.72
CA GLN A 55 10.99 -19.84 6.59
C GLN A 55 11.27 -18.89 5.43
N SER A 56 12.14 -19.28 4.49
CA SER A 56 12.35 -18.48 3.28
C SER A 56 11.08 -18.44 2.42
N VAL A 57 10.80 -17.29 1.80
CA VAL A 57 9.64 -17.11 0.90
C VAL A 57 9.62 -18.15 -0.23
N SER A 58 10.80 -18.59 -0.70
CA SER A 58 10.95 -19.63 -1.71
C SER A 58 10.47 -21.03 -1.27
N ASN A 59 10.34 -21.27 0.03
CA ASN A 59 9.80 -22.52 0.57
C ASN A 59 8.28 -22.48 0.74
N VAL A 60 7.69 -21.28 0.76
CA VAL A 60 6.26 -21.05 0.98
C VAL A 60 5.51 -20.89 -0.34
N PHE A 61 6.14 -20.22 -1.32
CA PHE A 61 5.55 -19.93 -2.64
C PHE A 61 6.42 -20.50 -3.76
N GLU A 62 5.80 -21.09 -4.77
CA GLU A 62 6.45 -21.55 -6.01
C GLU A 62 6.96 -20.36 -6.83
N ARG A 63 6.20 -19.26 -6.88
CA ARG A 63 6.61 -18.00 -7.52
C ARG A 63 6.13 -16.80 -6.73
N PHE A 64 7.00 -15.80 -6.62
CA PHE A 64 6.70 -14.53 -5.99
C PHE A 64 7.01 -13.38 -6.95
N TYR A 65 6.03 -12.52 -7.21
CA TYR A 65 6.17 -11.38 -8.12
C TYR A 65 6.52 -10.12 -7.33
N VAL A 66 7.68 -9.55 -7.66
CA VAL A 66 8.23 -8.36 -6.98
C VAL A 66 7.44 -7.10 -7.30
N ASP A 67 6.83 -7.05 -8.49
CA ASP A 67 5.98 -5.94 -8.88
C ASP A 67 4.63 -6.00 -8.14
N PRO A 68 4.28 -4.94 -7.38
CA PRO A 68 3.03 -4.91 -6.65
C PRO A 68 1.84 -4.79 -7.60
N LEU A 69 0.81 -5.58 -7.34
CA LEU A 69 -0.49 -5.49 -8.03
C LEU A 69 -1.20 -4.17 -7.73
N GLY A 70 -0.91 -3.57 -6.58
CA GLY A 70 -1.50 -2.31 -6.17
C GLY A 70 -1.09 -1.89 -4.76
N SER A 71 -1.62 -0.74 -4.35
CA SER A 71 -1.42 -0.18 -3.01
C SER A 71 -2.71 -0.21 -2.20
N ALA A 72 -2.58 -0.46 -0.90
CA ALA A 72 -3.60 -0.25 0.12
C ALA A 72 -3.16 0.88 1.07
N SER A 73 -4.06 1.38 1.93
CA SER A 73 -3.83 2.64 2.68
C SER A 73 -2.49 2.72 3.44
N ILE A 74 -2.04 1.59 3.99
CA ILE A 74 -0.82 1.46 4.78
C ILE A 74 -0.03 0.20 4.36
N ALA A 75 -0.31 -0.33 3.17
CA ALA A 75 0.21 -1.61 2.73
C ALA A 75 0.34 -1.66 1.21
N GLN A 76 0.99 -2.70 0.72
CA GLN A 76 1.08 -3.00 -0.71
C GLN A 76 0.64 -4.44 -0.94
N VAL A 77 0.08 -4.69 -2.11
CA VAL A 77 -0.43 -6.00 -2.51
C VAL A 77 0.50 -6.58 -3.55
N LEU A 78 1.08 -7.74 -3.26
CA LEU A 78 1.92 -8.50 -4.19
C LEU A 78 1.23 -9.80 -4.57
N TYR A 79 1.58 -10.35 -5.74
CA TYR A 79 1.09 -11.64 -6.20
C TYR A 79 2.10 -12.74 -5.89
N ALA A 80 1.63 -13.87 -5.38
CA ALA A 80 2.42 -15.06 -5.15
C ALA A 80 1.57 -16.32 -5.38
N MET A 81 2.20 -17.39 -5.86
CA MET A 81 1.60 -18.72 -6.12
C MET A 81 2.51 -19.80 -5.56
#